data_AF-A0A7X1C881-F1
#
_entry.id   AF-A0A7X1C881-F1
#
_cell.length_a   1.000
_cell.length_b   1.000
_cell.length_c   1.000
_cell.angle_alpha   90.00
_cell.angle_beta   90.00
_cell.angle_gamma   90.00
#
_symmetry.space_group_name_H-M   'P 1'
#
loop_
_entity.id
_entity.type
_entity.pdbx_description
1 polymer ?
#
loop_
_entity_poly.entity_id
_entity_poly.type
_entity_poly.pdbx_seq_one_letter_code
_entity_poly.pdbx_strand_id
1 'polypeptide(L)'
;MAIHIFNILKYYYLAAIIFIIIMFVCLTIWNNRTFKQHLQKEATYNVIQAERREQIMEKLYHERFGPKKQRELVRYYSVSEEQNFLDDDIEKLYKENEVPLK
;
A
#
# COMPACT_ATOMS: atom_id res chain seq x y z
N MET A 1 -23.73 -28.35 -49.80
CA MET A 1 -22.47 -28.66 -49.09
C MET A 1 -21.95 -27.46 -48.31
N ALA A 2 -21.76 -26.29 -48.92
CA ALA A 2 -21.26 -25.07 -48.25
C ALA A 2 -22.07 -24.63 -47.01
N ILE A 3 -23.40 -24.65 -47.06
CA ILE A 3 -24.28 -24.24 -45.94
C ILE A 3 -24.06 -25.10 -44.68
N HIS A 4 -23.88 -26.41 -44.84
CA HIS A 4 -23.59 -27.31 -43.72
C HIS A 4 -22.23 -27.03 -43.10
N ILE A 5 -21.22 -26.75 -43.94
CA ILE A 5 -19.88 -26.38 -43.48
C ILE A 5 -19.92 -25.05 -42.70
N PHE A 6 -20.64 -24.04 -43.19
CA PHE A 6 -20.83 -22.77 -42.47
C PHE A 6 -21.53 -22.96 -41.12
N ASN A 7 -22.54 -23.83 -41.04
CA ASN A 7 -23.23 -24.10 -39.78
C ASN A 7 -22.31 -24.80 -38.77
N ILE A 8 -21.54 -25.81 -39.18
CA ILE A 8 -20.56 -26.49 -38.32
C ILE A 8 -19.53 -25.50 -37.79
N LEU A 9 -19.00 -24.66 -38.67
CA LEU A 9 -18.01 -23.64 -38.33
C LEU A 9 -18.57 -22.60 -37.34
N LYS A 10 -19.83 -22.18 -37.53
CA LYS A 10 -20.52 -21.27 -36.61
C LYS A 10 -20.64 -21.84 -35.19
N TYR A 11 -21.07 -23.10 -35.05
CA TYR A 11 -21.18 -23.74 -33.74
C TYR A 11 -19.81 -23.94 -33.08
N TYR A 12 -18.78 -24.29 -33.87
CA TYR A 12 -17.42 -24.41 -33.39
C TYR A 12 -16.89 -23.07 -32.83
N TYR A 13 -17.02 -21.98 -33.59
CA TYR A 13 -16.57 -20.67 -33.12
C TYR A 13 -17.38 -20.16 -31.93
N LEU A 14 -18.69 -20.41 -31.90
CA LEU A 14 -19.51 -20.07 -30.74
C LEU A 14 -19.03 -20.79 -29.48
N ALA A 15 -18.77 -22.10 -29.58
CA ALA A 15 -18.25 -22.89 -28.47
C ALA A 15 -16.86 -22.42 -28.03
N ALA A 16 -15.98 -22.09 -28.97
CA ALA A 16 -14.64 -21.59 -28.68
C ALA A 16 -14.68 -20.24 -27.95
N ILE A 17 -15.54 -19.31 -28.38
CA ILE A 17 -15.70 -18.00 -27.71
C ILE A 17 -16.21 -18.20 -26.29
N ILE A 18 -17.22 -19.05 -26.09
CA ILE A 18 -17.75 -19.35 -24.75
C ILE A 18 -16.65 -19.93 -23.86
N PHE A 19 -15.86 -20.88 -24.38
CA PHE A 19 -14.73 -21.47 -23.66
C PHE A 19 -13.68 -20.43 -23.27
N ILE A 20 -13.30 -19.53 -24.19
CA ILE A 20 -12.35 -18.45 -23.92
C ILE A 20 -12.89 -17.51 -22.84
N ILE A 21 -14.17 -17.14 -22.87
CA ILE A 21 -14.79 -16.29 -21.85
C ILE A 21 -14.72 -16.97 -20.47
N ILE A 22 -15.08 -18.26 -20.39
CA ILE A 22 -15.02 -19.01 -19.14
C ILE A 22 -13.57 -19.07 -18.62
N MET A 23 -12.61 -19.40 -19.47
CA MET A 23 -11.20 -19.43 -19.12
C MET A 23 -10.70 -18.07 -18.63
N PHE A 24 -11.07 -16.98 -19.32
CA PHE A 24 -10.68 -15.63 -18.95
C PHE A 24 -11.23 -15.23 -17.58
N VAL A 25 -12.50 -15.53 -17.29
CA VAL A 25 -13.12 -15.28 -15.98
C VAL A 25 -12.42 -16.10 -14.89
N CYS A 26 -12.18 -17.38 -15.12
CA CYS A 26 -11.47 -18.25 -14.17
C CYS A 26 -10.06 -17.74 -13.86
N LEU A 27 -9.29 -17.38 -14.89
CA LEU A 27 -7.95 -16.82 -14.73
C LEU A 27 -7.97 -15.46 -14.01
N THR A 28 -8.95 -14.61 -14.29
CA THR A 28 -9.11 -13.32 -13.62
C THR A 28 -9.39 -13.49 -12.13
N ILE A 29 -10.28 -14.41 -11.78
CA ILE A 29 -10.58 -14.72 -10.37
C ILE A 29 -9.34 -15.31 -9.68
N TRP A 30 -8.64 -16.25 -10.33
CA TRP A 30 -7.45 -16.86 -9.75
C TRP A 30 -6.34 -15.83 -9.55
N ASN A 31 -6.05 -15.03 -10.56
CA ASN A 31 -5.04 -13.98 -10.49
C ASN A 31 -5.38 -12.95 -9.40
N ASN A 32 -6.62 -12.49 -9.32
CA ASN A 32 -7.04 -11.57 -8.26
C ASN A 32 -6.92 -12.19 -6.85
N ARG A 33 -7.22 -13.48 -6.69
CA ARG A 33 -7.04 -14.20 -5.42
C ARG A 33 -5.56 -14.28 -5.05
N THR A 34 -4.70 -14.69 -5.97
CA THR A 34 -3.25 -14.78 -5.78
C THR A 34 -2.67 -13.40 -5.49
N PHE A 35 -3.03 -12.38 -6.25
CA PHE A 35 -2.62 -10.99 -6.05
C PHE A 35 -2.98 -10.48 -4.64
N LYS A 36 -4.23 -10.70 -4.21
CA LYS A 36 -4.68 -10.34 -2.86
C LYS A 36 -3.93 -11.09 -1.77
N GLN A 37 -3.58 -12.35 -2.01
CA GLN A 37 -2.90 -13.17 -1.01
C GLN A 37 -1.40 -12.90 -0.92
N HIS A 38 -0.73 -12.57 -2.02
CA HIS A 38 0.71 -12.40 -2.07
C HIS A 38 1.15 -10.93 -1.99
N LEU A 39 0.52 -10.00 -2.73
CA LEU A 39 0.95 -8.59 -2.71
C LEU A 39 0.42 -7.77 -1.53
N GLN A 40 -0.78 -8.06 -1.02
CA GLN A 40 -1.32 -7.31 0.14
C GLN A 40 -0.83 -7.84 1.49
N LYS A 41 -0.23 -9.03 1.55
CA LYS A 41 0.26 -9.60 2.82
C LYS A 41 1.72 -9.26 3.11
N GLU A 42 2.50 -8.91 2.09
CA GLU A 42 3.87 -8.44 2.30
C GLU A 42 3.89 -6.93 2.45
N ALA A 43 3.36 -6.44 3.58
CA ALA A 43 3.88 -5.15 4.08
C ALA A 43 5.39 -5.37 4.24
N THR A 44 6.19 -4.80 3.33
CA THR A 44 7.66 -4.91 3.34
C THR A 44 8.26 -4.38 4.65
N TYR A 45 7.46 -3.60 5.39
CA TYR A 45 7.75 -3.06 6.71
C TYR A 45 6.85 -3.67 7.79
N ASN A 46 7.37 -3.78 9.01
CA ASN A 46 6.60 -4.24 10.16
C ASN A 46 5.57 -3.16 10.55
N VAL A 47 4.29 -3.40 10.27
CA VAL A 47 3.19 -2.46 10.50
C VAL A 47 3.13 -2.00 11.96
N ILE A 48 3.34 -2.92 12.91
CA ILE A 48 3.33 -2.62 14.35
C ILE A 48 4.47 -1.66 14.71
N GLN A 49 5.66 -1.85 14.14
CA GLN A 49 6.78 -0.94 14.38
C GLN A 49 6.54 0.43 13.72
N ALA A 50 5.91 0.46 12.54
CA ALA A 50 5.58 1.71 11.87
C ALA A 50 4.58 2.55 12.68
N GLU A 51 3.51 1.94 13.20
CA GLU A 51 2.54 2.62 14.06
C GLU A 51 3.19 3.13 15.37
N ARG A 52 4.07 2.34 15.99
CA ARG A 52 4.83 2.80 17.18
C ARG A 52 5.71 4.00 16.85
N ARG A 53 6.44 3.97 15.74
CA ARG A 53 7.27 5.10 15.30
C ARG A 53 6.43 6.35 15.04
N GLU A 54 5.24 6.20 14.44
CA GLU A 54 4.30 7.32 14.23
C GLU A 54 3.87 7.95 15.57
N GLN A 55 3.51 7.12 16.56
CA GLN A 55 3.13 7.61 17.90
C GLN A 55 4.28 8.34 18.61
N ILE A 56 5.50 7.82 18.52
CA ILE A 56 6.70 8.43 19.09
C ILE A 56 6.98 9.78 18.42
N MET A 57 6.91 9.83 17.09
CA MET A 57 7.07 11.08 16.34
C MET A 57 6.01 12.11 16.69
N GLU A 58 4.73 11.70 16.78
CA GLU A 58 3.67 12.63 17.13
C GLU A 58 3.86 13.21 18.54
N LYS A 59 4.32 12.39 19.50
CA LYS A 59 4.66 12.87 20.84
C LYS A 59 5.81 13.88 20.80
N LEU A 60 6.91 13.56 20.11
CA LEU A 60 8.06 14.45 19.93
C LEU A 60 7.64 15.77 19.28
N TYR A 61 6.84 15.70 18.22
CA TYR A 61 6.36 16.89 17.52
C TYR A 61 5.44 17.74 18.41
N HIS A 62 4.58 17.11 19.21
CA HIS A 62 3.72 17.81 20.15
C HIS A 62 4.52 18.57 21.22
N GLU A 63 5.54 17.93 21.79
CA GLU A 63 6.40 18.54 22.80
C GLU A 63 7.25 19.69 22.24
N ARG A 64 7.79 19.51 21.03
CA ARG A 64 8.74 20.45 20.43
C ARG A 64 8.09 21.60 19.67
N PHE A 65 6.96 21.34 18.98
CA PHE A 65 6.32 22.30 18.07
C PHE A 65 4.82 22.52 18.36
N GLY A 66 4.29 21.89 19.41
CA GLY A 66 2.90 22.04 19.81
C GLY A 66 1.90 21.20 19.00
N PRO A 67 0.59 21.41 19.25
CA PRO A 67 -0.46 20.56 18.72
C PRO A 67 -0.49 20.49 17.18
N LYS A 68 -0.64 19.28 16.63
CA LYS A 68 -0.76 19.03 15.18
C LYS A 68 -1.77 19.94 14.48
N LYS A 69 -2.94 20.12 15.09
CA LYS A 69 -4.00 20.99 14.56
C LYS A 69 -3.51 22.42 14.34
N GLN A 70 -2.67 22.96 15.21
CA GLN A 70 -2.13 24.32 15.04
C GLN A 70 -1.10 24.37 13.92
N ARG A 71 -0.21 23.35 13.83
CA ARG A 71 0.81 23.23 12.77
C ARG A 71 0.20 23.11 11.38
N GLU A 72 -0.91 22.40 11.24
CA GLU A 72 -1.59 22.18 9.96
C GLU A 72 -2.48 23.35 9.52
N LEU A 73 -2.90 24.21 10.45
CA LEU A 73 -3.77 25.36 10.16
C LEU A 73 -3.00 26.60 9.67
N VAL A 74 -1.70 26.68 9.91
CA VAL A 74 -0.87 27.82 9.54
C VAL A 74 0.00 27.49 8.33
N ARG A 75 0.12 28.44 7.40
CA ARG A 75 0.93 28.24 6.18
C ARG A 75 2.43 28.35 6.45
N TYR A 76 2.81 29.15 7.46
CA TYR A 76 4.19 29.40 7.86
C TYR A 76 4.23 29.58 9.38
N TYR A 77 5.24 29.00 10.03
CA TYR A 77 5.58 29.25 11.43
C TYR A 77 7.10 29.27 11.58
N SER A 78 7.61 30.08 12.51
CA SER A 78 9.05 30.17 12.77
C SER A 78 9.46 29.11 13.77
N VAL A 79 10.55 28.41 13.48
CA VAL A 79 11.18 27.43 14.38
C VAL A 79 12.51 28.01 14.84
N SER A 80 12.74 28.01 16.14
CA SER A 80 14.02 28.46 16.71
C SER A 80 15.13 27.42 16.43
N GLU A 81 16.38 27.84 16.43
CA GLU A 81 17.52 26.94 16.14
C GLU A 81 17.59 25.79 17.16
N GLU A 82 17.23 26.07 18.42
CA GLU A 82 17.20 25.10 19.51
C GLU A 82 16.11 24.02 19.32
N GLN A 83 15.07 24.33 18.55
CA GLN A 83 14.00 23.38 18.21
C GLN A 83 14.35 22.55 16.96
N ASN A 84 15.46 22.82 16.28
CA ASN A 84 15.82 22.06 15.08
C ASN A 84 16.35 20.66 15.43
N PHE A 85 16.18 19.70 14.53
CA PHE A 85 16.67 18.33 14.74
C PHE A 85 18.19 18.28 14.52
N LEU A 86 18.90 17.58 15.39
CA LEU A 86 20.27 17.15 15.12
C LEU A 86 20.25 15.91 14.24
N ASP A 87 21.35 15.66 13.53
CA ASP A 87 21.47 14.61 12.51
C ASP A 87 21.04 13.22 13.02
N ASP A 88 21.36 12.88 14.27
CA ASP A 88 21.09 11.56 14.87
C ASP A 88 19.85 11.52 15.78
N ASP A 89 19.13 12.63 15.97
CA ASP A 89 18.05 12.74 16.98
C ASP A 89 16.96 11.67 16.77
N ILE A 90 16.55 11.47 15.52
CA ILE A 90 15.48 10.54 15.16
C ILE A 90 15.94 9.09 15.32
N GLU A 91 17.19 8.79 14.96
CA GLU A 91 17.74 7.43 15.10
C GLU A 91 17.90 7.04 16.57
N LYS A 92 18.41 7.96 17.40
CA LYS A 92 18.54 7.75 18.86
C LYS A 92 17.17 7.55 19.50
N LEU A 93 16.20 8.40 19.17
CA LEU A 93 14.84 8.31 19.71
C LEU A 93 14.20 6.96 19.38
N TYR A 94 14.36 6.46 18.16
CA TYR A 94 13.83 5.15 17.80
C TYR A 94 14.56 3.98 18.47
N LYS A 95 15.87 4.09 18.68
CA LYS A 95 16.64 3.09 19.45
C LYS A 95 16.21 3.06 20.92
N GLU A 96 16.02 4.22 21.55
CA GLU A 96 15.56 4.35 22.94
C GLU A 96 14.15 3.78 23.17
N ASN A 97 13.30 3.82 22.15
CA ASN A 97 11.94 3.28 22.19
C ASN A 97 11.80 1.88 21.57
N GLU A 98 12.91 1.14 21.42
CA GLU A 98 12.94 -0.25 20.94
C GLU A 98 12.33 -0.45 19.53
N VAL A 99 12.37 0.56 18.68
CA VAL A 99 11.85 0.53 17.29
C VAL A 99 12.89 1.01 16.26
N PRO A 100 14.11 0.43 16.26
CA PRO A 100 15.24 0.94 15.47
C PRO A 100 14.93 0.98 13.98
N LEU A 101 15.42 2.00 13.27
CA LEU A 101 15.44 2.01 11.80
C LEU A 101 16.30 0.83 11.35
N LYS A 102 15.75 -0.01 10.47
CA LYS A 102 16.44 -1.22 9.96
C LYS A 102 17.67 -0.84 9.16
#